data_AF-A0A502CMD6-F1
#
_entry.id   AF-A0A502CMD6-F1
#
_cell.length_a   1.000
_cell.length_b   1.000
_cell.length_c   1.000
_cell.angle_alpha   90.00
_cell.angle_beta   90.00
_cell.angle_gamma   90.00
#
_symmetry.space_group_name_H-M   'P 1'
#
loop_
_entity.id
_entity.type
_entity.pdbx_description
1 polymer ?
#
loop_
_entity_poly.entity_id
_entity_poly.type
_entity_poly.pdbx_seq_one_letter_code
_entity_poly.pdbx_strand_id
1 'polypeptide(L)'
;MLACARPGLEVPVDKQVPVAVVVKDRPPAELTRCAERPEGLPEDPALIAQIPNKVRAGIIRLAKAFGANAAQLDRLIDWNAPGTCADNATPSGK
;
A
#
# COMPACT_ATOMS: atom_id res chain seq x y z
N MET A 1 31.12 -25.63 53.23
CA MET A 1 31.32 -24.50 52.31
C MET A 1 29.95 -24.06 51.81
N LEU A 2 29.39 -22.96 52.34
CA LEU A 2 28.17 -22.36 51.80
C LEU A 2 28.57 -21.05 51.11
N ALA A 3 28.30 -20.96 49.81
CA ALA A 3 28.50 -19.75 49.02
C ALA A 3 27.32 -18.79 49.23
N CYS A 4 27.60 -17.53 49.55
CA CYS A 4 26.59 -16.47 49.62
C CYS A 4 26.08 -16.16 48.21
N ALA A 5 24.81 -16.43 47.94
CA ALA A 5 24.11 -15.89 46.78
C ALA A 5 24.01 -14.36 46.95
N ARG A 6 24.47 -13.60 45.94
CA ARG A 6 24.20 -12.16 45.87
C ARG A 6 22.78 -11.98 45.33
N PRO A 7 21.85 -11.30 46.05
CA PRO A 7 20.58 -10.91 45.47
C PRO A 7 20.85 -10.03 44.25
N GLY A 8 20.16 -10.32 43.14
CA GLY A 8 20.18 -9.44 41.97
C GLY A 8 19.66 -8.06 42.37
N LEU A 9 20.43 -7.02 42.08
CA LEU A 9 19.99 -5.65 42.30
C LEU A 9 18.98 -5.33 41.19
N GLU A 10 17.69 -5.53 41.44
CA GLU A 10 16.64 -5.00 40.57
C GLU A 10 16.65 -3.48 40.71
N VAL A 11 17.20 -2.81 39.70
CA VAL A 11 17.17 -1.36 39.59
C VAL A 11 15.71 -0.96 39.35
N PRO A 12 15.07 -0.22 40.27
CA PRO A 12 13.70 0.24 40.07
C PRO A 12 13.69 1.22 38.89
N VAL A 13 13.05 0.84 37.79
CA VAL A 13 12.78 1.76 36.70
C VAL A 13 11.53 2.55 37.10
N ASP A 14 11.73 3.66 37.80
CA ASP A 14 10.65 4.49 38.38
C ASP A 14 9.69 5.07 37.32
N LYS A 15 10.09 5.09 36.05
CA LYS A 15 9.22 5.55 34.96
C LYS A 15 9.70 4.98 33.63
N GLN A 16 8.81 4.30 32.91
CA GLN A 16 9.03 4.03 31.49
C GLN A 16 8.97 5.37 30.75
N VAL A 17 10.13 5.94 30.44
CA VAL A 17 10.23 7.12 29.59
C VAL A 17 10.13 6.63 28.13
N PRO A 18 9.15 7.08 27.35
CA PRO A 18 9.09 6.73 25.93
C PRO A 18 10.37 7.21 25.25
N VAL A 19 11.21 6.28 24.80
CA VAL A 19 12.36 6.59 23.96
C VAL A 19 11.86 6.62 22.52
N ALA A 20 11.69 7.82 21.98
CA ALA A 20 11.45 7.99 20.55
C ALA A 20 12.76 7.70 19.81
N VAL A 21 12.90 6.49 19.29
CA VAL A 21 13.99 6.14 18.38
C VAL A 21 13.68 6.74 17.02
N VAL A 22 14.55 7.61 16.50
CA VAL A 22 14.44 8.11 15.14
C VAL A 22 14.78 6.97 14.18
N VAL A 23 13.76 6.25 13.74
CA VAL A 23 13.87 5.27 12.66
C VAL A 23 13.90 6.07 11.35
N LYS A 24 15.10 6.32 10.82
CA LYS A 24 15.25 6.93 9.49
C LYS A 24 15.27 5.84 8.42
N ASP A 25 14.21 5.04 8.37
CA ASP A 25 13.96 4.12 7.26
C ASP A 25 13.15 4.88 6.21
N ARG A 26 13.85 5.50 5.25
CA ARG A 26 13.17 5.89 4.02
C ARG A 26 12.75 4.57 3.35
N PRO A 27 11.44 4.31 3.15
CA PRO A 27 11.00 3.07 2.54
C PRO A 27 11.63 2.93 1.15
N PRO A 28 11.92 1.69 0.71
CA PRO A 28 12.37 1.42 -0.65
C PRO A 28 11.50 2.13 -1.69
N ALA A 29 12.13 2.63 -2.75
CA ALA A 29 11.46 3.48 -3.73
C ALA A 29 10.27 2.79 -4.43
N GLU A 30 10.24 1.46 -4.52
CA GLU A 30 9.06 0.73 -5.01
C GLU A 30 7.81 0.88 -4.13
N LEU A 31 7.95 1.13 -2.82
CA LEU A 31 6.81 1.29 -1.91
C LEU A 31 6.21 2.69 -1.93
N THR A 32 6.92 3.66 -2.52
CA THR A 32 6.47 5.06 -2.64
C THR A 32 6.07 5.44 -4.06
N ARG A 33 6.07 4.48 -5.00
CA ARG A 33 5.60 4.70 -6.37
C ARG A 33 4.09 4.60 -6.42
N CYS A 34 3.45 5.60 -7.01
CA CYS A 34 2.01 5.59 -7.26
C CYS A 34 1.58 4.39 -8.09
N ALA A 35 0.32 4.00 -7.94
CA ALA A 35 -0.22 2.84 -8.63
C ALA A 35 -0.25 3.06 -10.15
N GLU A 36 0.32 2.10 -10.88
CA GLU A 36 0.27 2.07 -12.33
C GLU A 36 -1.15 1.81 -12.83
N ARG A 37 -1.56 2.55 -13.87
CA ARG A 37 -2.85 2.39 -14.55
C ARG A 37 -2.57 2.07 -16.02
N PRO A 38 -2.44 0.78 -16.37
CA PRO A 38 -2.23 0.41 -17.76
C PRO A 38 -3.44 0.77 -18.61
N GLU A 39 -3.20 0.95 -19.92
CA GLU A 39 -4.27 1.16 -20.88
C GLU A 39 -5.24 -0.02 -20.86
N GLY A 40 -6.53 0.29 -21.00
CA GLY A 40 -7.61 -0.70 -20.98
C GLY A 40 -7.62 -1.57 -22.24
N LEU A 41 -8.60 -2.49 -22.27
CA LEU A 41 -8.91 -3.20 -23.51
C LEU A 41 -9.45 -2.23 -24.57
N PRO A 42 -9.25 -2.51 -25.86
CA PRO A 42 -9.85 -1.71 -26.93
C PRO A 42 -11.37 -1.61 -26.79
N GLU A 43 -11.90 -0.41 -26.96
CA GLU A 43 -13.35 -0.15 -26.85
C GLU A 43 -14.12 -0.39 -28.17
N ASP A 44 -13.51 -1.08 -29.14
CA ASP A 44 -14.13 -1.40 -30.43
C ASP A 44 -15.36 -2.31 -30.21
N PRO A 45 -16.58 -1.85 -30.57
CA PRO A 45 -17.80 -2.64 -30.45
C PRO A 45 -17.74 -3.98 -31.18
N ALA A 46 -17.04 -4.05 -32.33
CA ALA A 46 -16.88 -5.27 -33.10
C ALA A 46 -16.02 -6.32 -32.38
N LEU A 47 -15.05 -5.89 -31.57
CA LEU A 47 -14.23 -6.76 -30.73
C LEU A 47 -14.98 -7.14 -29.43
N ILE A 48 -15.67 -6.19 -28.81
CA ILE A 48 -16.44 -6.43 -27.58
C ILE A 48 -17.55 -7.45 -27.81
N ALA A 49 -18.23 -7.39 -28.95
CA ALA A 49 -19.31 -8.32 -29.30
C ALA A 49 -18.85 -9.78 -29.44
N GLN A 50 -17.55 -10.01 -29.64
CA GLN A 50 -16.97 -11.36 -29.73
C GLN A 50 -16.74 -11.99 -28.34
N ILE A 51 -16.75 -11.20 -27.26
CA ILE A 51 -16.50 -11.69 -25.92
C ILE A 51 -17.79 -12.29 -25.34
N PRO A 52 -17.82 -13.57 -24.93
CA PRO A 52 -18.99 -14.14 -24.27
C PRO A 52 -19.39 -13.34 -23.03
N ASN A 53 -20.69 -13.09 -22.84
CA ASN A 53 -21.20 -12.24 -21.75
C ASN A 53 -20.67 -12.58 -20.36
N LYS A 54 -20.53 -13.89 -20.04
CA LYS A 54 -19.99 -14.35 -18.76
C LYS A 54 -18.52 -13.95 -18.58
N VAL A 55 -17.72 -14.04 -19.64
CA VAL A 55 -16.32 -13.64 -19.66
C VAL A 55 -16.21 -12.12 -19.53
N ARG A 56 -16.99 -11.36 -20.30
CA ARG A 56 -17.05 -9.90 -20.20
C ARG A 56 -17.38 -9.44 -18.79
N ALA A 57 -18.37 -10.06 -18.14
CA ALA A 57 -18.71 -9.76 -16.75
C ALA A 57 -17.55 -10.07 -15.78
N GLY A 58 -16.80 -11.15 -16.02
CA GLY A 58 -15.59 -11.48 -15.25
C GLY A 58 -14.50 -10.43 -15.40
N ILE A 59 -14.20 -10.02 -16.64
CA ILE A 59 -13.21 -8.97 -16.96
C ILE A 59 -13.58 -7.66 -16.26
N ILE A 60 -14.83 -7.23 -16.34
CA ILE A 60 -15.30 -6.00 -15.68
C ILE A 60 -15.09 -6.07 -14.16
N ARG A 61 -15.39 -7.22 -13.53
CA ARG A 61 -15.17 -7.39 -12.08
C ARG A 61 -13.69 -7.29 -11.74
N LEU A 62 -12.83 -7.92 -12.53
CA LEU A 62 -11.38 -7.87 -12.33
C LEU A 62 -10.84 -6.44 -12.47
N ALA A 63 -11.22 -5.74 -13.54
CA ALA A 63 -10.80 -4.36 -13.78
C ALA A 63 -11.23 -3.42 -12.64
N LYS A 64 -12.46 -3.59 -12.13
CA LYS A 64 -12.95 -2.82 -10.96
C LYS A 64 -12.14 -3.10 -9.70
N ALA A 65 -11.85 -4.37 -9.41
CA ALA A 65 -11.05 -4.74 -8.25
C ALA A 65 -9.62 -4.19 -8.35
N PHE A 66 -9.02 -4.25 -9.54
CA PHE A 66 -7.71 -3.65 -9.79
C PHE A 66 -7.73 -2.14 -9.55
N GLY A 67 -8.71 -1.41 -10.11
CA GLY A 67 -8.84 0.02 -9.92
C GLY A 67 -9.06 0.43 -8.45
N ALA A 68 -9.84 -0.37 -7.70
CA ALA A 68 -10.04 -0.14 -6.27
C ALA A 68 -8.74 -0.29 -5.46
N ASN A 69 -7.93 -1.32 -5.77
CA ASN A 69 -6.64 -1.55 -5.14
C ASN A 69 -5.63 -0.44 -5.48
N ALA A 70 -5.56 -0.03 -6.75
CA ALA A 70 -4.71 1.08 -7.19
C ALA A 70 -5.06 2.39 -6.44
N ALA A 71 -6.36 2.71 -6.33
CA ALA A 71 -6.81 3.89 -5.58
C ALA A 71 -6.49 3.80 -4.08
N GLN A 72 -6.50 2.59 -3.50
CA GLN A 72 -6.09 2.40 -2.10
C GLN A 72 -4.59 2.64 -1.91
N LEU A 73 -3.76 2.16 -2.83
CA LEU A 73 -2.31 2.38 -2.80
C LEU A 73 -1.97 3.87 -2.94
N ASP A 74 -2.59 4.58 -3.87
CA ASP A 74 -2.38 6.02 -4.03
C ASP A 74 -2.73 6.79 -2.75
N ARG A 75 -3.85 6.45 -2.11
CA ARG A 75 -4.23 7.05 -0.81
C ARG A 75 -3.22 6.75 0.29
N LEU A 76 -2.65 5.55 0.32
CA LEU A 76 -1.62 5.20 1.30
C LEU A 76 -0.34 6.01 1.08
N ILE A 77 0.05 6.19 -0.18
CA ILE A 77 1.23 6.97 -0.55
C ILE A 77 1.01 8.45 -0.25
N ASP A 78 -0.15 9.01 -0.61
CA ASP A 78 -0.50 10.39 -0.28
C ASP A 78 -0.64 10.61 1.23
N TRP A 79 -1.07 9.61 2.00
CA TRP A 79 -1.05 9.69 3.47
C TRP A 79 0.39 9.81 4.01
N ASN A 80 1.33 9.06 3.44
CA ASN A 80 2.74 9.12 3.81
C ASN A 80 3.46 10.38 3.29
N ALA A 81 3.13 10.83 2.08
CA ALA A 81 3.72 11.98 1.40
C ALA A 81 2.64 12.71 0.56
N PRO A 82 1.95 13.72 1.14
CA PRO A 82 0.80 14.36 0.51
C PRO A 82 1.10 14.96 -0.87
N GLY A 83 0.22 14.68 -1.84
CA GLY A 83 0.30 15.22 -3.19
C GLY A 83 1.23 14.48 -4.14
N THR A 84 1.78 13.33 -3.73
CA THR A 84 2.68 12.52 -4.57
C THR A 84 1.94 11.90 -5.74
N CYS A 85 0.67 11.52 -5.58
CA CYS A 85 -0.11 10.79 -6.59
C CYS A 85 -1.25 11.59 -7.24
N ALA A 86 -1.26 12.92 -7.12
CA ALA A 86 -2.35 13.78 -7.58
C ALA A 86 -2.70 13.62 -9.08
N ASP A 87 -1.70 13.38 -9.93
CA ASP A 87 -1.88 13.29 -11.38
C ASP A 87 -2.43 11.95 -11.86
N ASN A 88 -2.38 10.90 -11.02
CA ASN A 88 -2.83 9.56 -11.39
C ASN A 88 -4.33 9.35 -11.10
N ALA A 89 -5.00 10.29 -10.42
CA ALA A 89 -6.43 10.17 -10.10
C ALA A 89 -7.34 10.31 -11.32
N THR A 90 -6.86 10.88 -12.43
CA THR A 90 -7.64 11.02 -13.67
C THR A 90 -7.63 9.69 -14.43
N PRO A 91 -8.79 9.08 -14.72
CA PRO A 91 -8.82 7.93 -15.63
C PRO A 91 -8.28 8.40 -16.97
N SER A 92 -7.21 7.76 -17.44
CA SER A 92 -6.61 8.01 -18.75
C SER A 92 -7.58 7.50 -19.83
N GLY A 93 -8.62 8.28 -20.09
CA GLY A 93 -9.51 8.16 -21.24
C GLY A 93 -9.26 9.36 -22.14
N LYS A 94 -8.61 9.12 -23.28
CA LYS A 94 -8.81 9.93 -24.48
C LYS A 94 -9.99 9.33 -25.24
#